data_AF-A0A2R3MZW1-F1
#
_entry.id   AF-A0A2R3MZW1-F1
#
_cell.length_a   1.000
_cell.length_b   1.000
_cell.length_c   1.000
_cell.angle_alpha   90.00
_cell.angle_beta   90.00
_cell.angle_gamma   90.00
#
_symmetry.space_group_name_H-M   'P 1'
#
loop_
_entity.id
_entity.type
_entity.pdbx_description
1 polymer ?
#
loop_
_entity_poly.entity_id
_entity_poly.type
_entity_poly.pdbx_seq_one_letter_code
_entity_poly.pdbx_strand_id
1 'polypeptide(L)'
;MIKIHLSKLLGERKMSQKELAQLTGIRPNTISEYYHELTGKFEQLDLICEALNCSVSDILEYIPNQQKRTGEHRIIEQHGNRKSIEK
;
A
#
# COMPACT_ATOMS: atom_id res chain seq x y z
N MET A 1 0.16 -2.23 10.09
CA MET A 1 -0.03 -1.33 8.94
C MET A 1 0.70 -1.90 7.74
N ILE A 2 0.20 -1.67 6.52
CA ILE A 2 0.95 -1.96 5.30
C ILE A 2 1.72 -0.68 4.93
N LYS A 3 2.98 -0.83 4.53
CA LYS A 3 3.82 0.25 3.99
C LYS A 3 4.15 0.01 2.53
N ILE A 4 4.39 1.09 1.80
CA ILE A 4 4.80 1.08 0.38
C ILE A 4 6.21 1.68 0.24
N HIS A 5 7.16 0.91 -0.29
CA HIS A 5 8.58 1.26 -0.40
C HIS A 5 9.01 1.78 -1.76
N LEU A 6 8.07 2.26 -2.58
CA LEU A 6 8.38 2.69 -3.95
C LEU A 6 9.42 3.82 -3.98
N SER A 7 9.38 4.73 -3.01
CA SER A 7 10.35 5.82 -2.89
C SER A 7 11.79 5.33 -2.67
N LYS A 8 11.97 4.34 -1.79
CA LYS A 8 13.25 3.69 -1.53
C LYS A 8 13.76 2.97 -2.79
N LEU A 9 12.89 2.17 -3.42
CA LEU A 9 13.24 1.36 -4.60
C LEU A 9 13.67 2.25 -5.78
N LEU A 10 12.97 3.37 -6.00
CA LEU A 10 13.34 4.36 -7.01
C LEU A 10 14.67 5.06 -6.67
N GLY A 11 14.91 5.37 -5.40
CA GLY A 11 16.16 5.96 -4.93
C GLY A 11 17.37 5.05 -5.17
N GLU A 12 17.25 3.75 -4.86
CA GLU A 12 18.29 2.75 -5.09
C GLU A 12 18.64 2.61 -6.58
N ARG A 13 17.64 2.77 -7.46
CA ARG A 13 17.79 2.67 -8.91
C ARG A 13 18.13 4.00 -9.59
N LYS A 14 18.25 5.10 -8.83
CA LYS A 14 18.42 6.47 -9.35
C LYS A 14 17.39 6.83 -10.43
N MET A 15 16.15 6.35 -10.26
CA MET A 15 15.06 6.54 -11.21
C MET A 15 14.06 7.56 -10.65
N SER A 16 13.61 8.49 -11.48
CA SER A 16 12.57 9.45 -11.12
C SER A 16 11.16 8.88 -11.26
N GLN A 17 10.19 9.45 -10.53
CA GLN A 17 8.77 9.13 -10.70
C GLN A 17 8.28 9.36 -12.13
N LYS A 18 8.83 10.38 -12.82
CA LYS A 18 8.49 10.69 -14.20
C LYS A 18 8.94 9.58 -15.15
N GLU A 19 10.16 9.08 -14.98
CA GLU A 19 10.68 7.96 -15.77
C GLU A 19 9.85 6.71 -15.54
N LEU A 20 9.50 6.39 -14.28
CA LEU A 20 8.63 5.25 -13.97
C LEU A 20 7.25 5.40 -14.61
N ALA A 21 6.64 6.59 -14.57
CA ALA A 21 5.36 6.86 -15.22
C ALA A 21 5.42 6.65 -16.74
N GLN A 22 6.53 7.03 -17.37
CA GLN A 22 6.75 6.81 -18.80
C GLN A 22 6.94 5.33 -19.15
N LEU A 23 7.71 4.60 -18.34
CA LEU A 23 7.98 3.17 -18.54
C LEU A 23 6.73 2.31 -18.35
N THR A 24 5.95 2.59 -17.31
CA THR A 24 4.76 1.81 -16.94
C THR A 24 3.50 2.25 -17.69
N GLY A 25 3.50 3.42 -18.33
CA GLY A 25 2.31 4.05 -18.89
C GLY A 25 1.29 4.52 -17.83
N ILE A 26 1.63 4.44 -16.54
CA ILE A 26 0.77 4.89 -15.44
C ILE A 26 0.79 6.42 -15.39
N ARG A 27 -0.38 7.02 -15.10
CA ARG A 27 -0.47 8.48 -14.93
C ARG A 27 0.45 8.95 -13.79
N PRO A 28 1.19 10.06 -13.95
CA PRO A 28 2.11 10.57 -12.92
C PRO A 28 1.47 10.75 -11.55
N ASN A 29 0.20 11.18 -11.49
CA ASN A 29 -0.53 11.32 -10.23
C ASN A 29 -0.62 10.00 -9.46
N THR A 30 -0.86 8.88 -10.15
CA THR A 30 -0.94 7.58 -9.47
C THR A 30 0.44 7.10 -9.05
N ILE A 31 1.50 7.34 -9.83
CA ILE A 31 2.87 7.07 -9.36
C ILE A 31 3.18 7.87 -8.09
N SER A 32 2.74 9.13 -8.01
CA SER A 32 2.87 9.96 -6.81
C SER A 32 2.10 9.40 -5.61
N GLU A 33 0.87 8.92 -5.83
CA GLU A 33 0.09 8.25 -4.79
C GLU A 33 0.79 7.00 -4.23
N TYR A 34 1.36 6.17 -5.10
CA TYR A 34 2.18 5.03 -4.68
C TYR A 34 3.45 5.48 -3.94
N TYR A 35 4.11 6.53 -4.43
CA TYR A 35 5.34 7.07 -3.85
C TYR A 35 5.11 7.59 -2.42
N HIS A 36 3.95 8.18 -2.17
CA HIS A 36 3.54 8.75 -0.87
C HIS A 36 2.71 7.80 -0.01
N GLU A 37 2.64 6.51 -0.36
CA GLU A 37 1.92 5.47 0.38
C GLU A 37 0.41 5.75 0.57
N LEU A 38 -0.22 6.48 -0.36
CA LEU A 38 -1.61 6.94 -0.24
C LEU A 38 -2.64 5.95 -0.76
N THR A 39 -2.34 5.29 -1.88
CA THR A 39 -3.24 4.30 -2.51
C THR A 39 -2.47 3.42 -3.48
N GLY A 40 -3.03 2.26 -3.81
CA GLY A 40 -2.50 1.37 -4.83
C GLY A 40 -3.51 0.34 -5.29
N LYS A 41 -3.73 0.27 -6.62
CA LYS A 41 -4.47 -0.81 -7.28
C LYS A 41 -3.56 -1.95 -7.72
N PHE A 42 -3.95 -3.19 -7.48
CA PHE A 42 -3.13 -4.36 -7.82
C PHE A 42 -2.69 -4.40 -9.30
N GLU A 43 -3.51 -3.93 -10.25
CA GLU A 43 -3.13 -3.90 -11.66
C GLU A 43 -1.93 -2.97 -11.94
N GLN A 44 -1.77 -1.92 -11.14
CA GLN A 44 -0.64 -0.98 -11.29
C GLN A 44 0.62 -1.50 -10.61
N LEU A 45 0.48 -2.29 -9.54
CA LEU A 45 1.61 -2.97 -8.92
C LEU A 45 2.27 -3.96 -9.89
N ASP A 46 1.47 -4.67 -10.68
CA ASP A 46 1.97 -5.59 -11.71
C ASP A 46 2.89 -4.88 -12.71
N LEU A 47 2.41 -3.78 -13.30
CA LEU A 47 3.18 -2.97 -14.24
C LEU A 47 4.44 -2.36 -13.60
N ILE A 48 4.37 -1.93 -12.35
CA ILE A 48 5.53 -1.40 -11.62
C ILE A 48 6.56 -2.51 -11.36
N CYS A 49 6.11 -3.70 -10.96
CA CYS A 49 6.99 -4.86 -10.75
C CYS A 49 7.68 -5.27 -12.04
N GLU A 50 6.96 -5.29 -13.16
CA GLU A 50 7.52 -5.57 -14.48
C GLU A 50 8.55 -4.50 -14.89
N ALA A 51 8.20 -3.22 -14.77
CA ALA A 51 9.08 -2.11 -15.16
C ALA A 51 10.36 -2.02 -14.31
N LEU A 52 10.26 -2.35 -13.01
CA LEU A 52 11.39 -2.33 -12.09
C LEU A 52 12.08 -3.69 -11.97
N ASN A 53 11.54 -4.73 -12.58
CA ASN A 53 11.99 -6.11 -12.44
C ASN A 53 12.20 -6.48 -10.96
N CYS A 54 11.15 -6.30 -10.17
CA CYS A 54 11.12 -6.59 -8.73
C CYS A 54 9.90 -7.42 -8.34
N SER A 55 9.90 -7.92 -7.11
CA SER A 55 8.76 -8.62 -6.53
C SER A 55 7.81 -7.65 -5.82
N VAL A 56 6.55 -8.06 -5.66
CA VAL A 56 5.57 -7.30 -4.86
C VAL A 56 6.05 -7.10 -3.42
N SER A 57 6.79 -8.07 -2.85
CA SER A 57 7.34 -7.97 -1.50
C SER A 57 8.43 -6.91 -1.35
N ASP A 58 9.07 -6.50 -2.45
CA ASP A 58 10.03 -5.38 -2.44
C ASP A 58 9.31 -4.03 -2.33
N ILE A 59 8.04 -3.97 -2.77
CA ILE A 59 7.22 -2.76 -2.75
C ILE A 59 6.37 -2.71 -1.48
N LEU A 60 5.78 -3.82 -1.05
CA LEU A 60 4.83 -3.87 0.07
C LEU A 60 5.44 -4.56 1.29
N GLU A 61 5.39 -3.89 2.44
CA GLU A 61 5.81 -4.46 3.72
C GLU A 61 4.67 -4.42 4.75
N TYR A 62 4.46 -5.54 5.45
CA TYR A 62 3.59 -5.56 6.62
C TYR A 62 4.38 -5.23 7.88
N ILE A 63 4.00 -4.14 8.53
CA ILE A 63 4.50 -3.75 9.85
C ILE A 63 3.44 -4.08 10.90
N PRO A 64 3.69 -4.99 11.84
CA PRO A 64 2.75 -5.29 12.92
C PRO A 64 2.37 -4.03 13.71
N ASN A 65 1.07 -3.86 13.96
CA ASN A 65 0.62 -2.81 14.87
C ASN A 65 0.94 -3.21 16.31
N GLN A 66 1.25 -2.24 17.18
CA GLN A 66 1.49 -2.48 18.61
C GLN A 66 0.31 -3.18 19.30
N GLN A 67 -0.91 -2.88 18.86
CA GLN A 67 -2.13 -3.56 19.28
C GLN A 67 -2.76 -4.26 18.09
N LYS A 68 -3.01 -5.57 18.21
CA LYS A 68 -3.77 -6.33 17.22
C LYS A 68 -5.19 -5.77 17.15
N ARG A 69 -5.73 -5.62 15.94
CA ARG A 69 -7.10 -5.13 15.70
C ARG A 69 -8.02 -6.23 15.16
N THR A 70 -7.58 -7.49 15.26
CA THR A 70 -8.24 -8.67 14.72
C THR A 70 -8.66 -9.60 15.86
N GLY A 71 -9.65 -10.46 15.62
CA GLY A 71 -10.14 -11.42 16.62
C GLY A 71 -10.73 -10.78 17.88
N GLU A 72 -10.27 -11.25 19.05
CA GLU A 72 -10.70 -10.79 20.39
C GLU A 72 -10.33 -9.32 20.69
N HIS A 73 -9.45 -8.73 19.89
CA HIS A 73 -8.99 -7.34 20.04
C HIS A 73 -9.65 -6.36 19.05
N ARG A 74 -10.83 -6.70 18.49
CA ARG A 74 -11.59 -5.78 17.65
C ARG A 74 -12.04 -4.56 18.48
N ILE A 75 -11.73 -3.36 18.00
CA ILE A 75 -12.26 -2.12 18.57
C ILE A 75 -13.77 -2.11 18.29
N ILE A 76 -14.58 -2.22 19.33
CA ILE A 76 -16.04 -2.06 19.24
C ILE A 76 -16.30 -0.56 19.40
N GLU A 77 -16.66 0.14 18.32
CA GLU A 77 -17.09 1.54 18.43
C GLU A 77 -18.37 1.62 19.27
N GLN A 78 -18.35 2.42 20.34
CA GLN A 78 -19.50 2.57 21.27
C GLN A 78 -20.69 3.37 20.67
N HIS A 79 -20.67 3.71 19.38
CA HIS A 79 -21.71 4.49 18.71
C HIS A 79 -22.47 3.72 17.61
N GLY A 80 -22.45 2.39 17.65
CA GLY A 80 -23.36 1.56 16.86
C GLY A 80 -24.53 1.09 17.71
N ASN A 81 -25.74 1.59 17.46
CA ASN A 81 -26.99 1.11 18.04
C ASN A 81 -27.21 -0.38 17.67
N ARG A 82 -26.56 -1.29 18.40
CA ARG A 82 -26.82 -2.73 18.31
C ARG A 82 -27.54 -3.12 19.59
N LYS A 83 -28.84 -3.41 19.48
CA LYS A 83 -29.56 -4.15 20.52
C LYS A 83 -28.80 -5.46 20.75
N SER A 84 -28.40 -5.69 21.99
CA SER A 84 -27.92 -6.98 22.46
C SER A 84 -28.94 -8.05 22.08
N ILE A 85 -28.50 -9.09 21.40
CA ILE A 85 -29.25 -10.34 21.34
C ILE A 85 -28.99 -11.00 22.69
N GLU A 86 -29.94 -10.81 23.61
CA GLU A 86 -29.97 -11.54 24.88
C GLU A 86 -30.19 -13.03 24.60
N LYS A 87 -29.53 -13.85 25.41
CA LYS A 87 -29.52 -15.32 25.32
C LYS A 87 -30.51 -15.90 26.32
#